data_AF-A0A1E1XLD8-F1
#
_entry.id   AF-A0A1E1XLD8-F1
#
_cell.length_a   1.000
_cell.length_b   1.000
_cell.length_c   1.000
_cell.angle_alpha   90.00
_cell.angle_beta   90.00
_cell.angle_gamma   90.00
#
_symmetry.space_group_name_H-M   'P 1'
#
loop_
_entity.id
_entity.type
_entity.pdbx_description
1 polymer ?
#
loop_
_entity_poly.entity_id
_entity_poly.type
_entity_poly.pdbx_seq_one_letter_code
_entity_poly.pdbx_strand_id
1 'polypeptide(L)'
;MDTDMHENRRQARARALERQHGSRPGVYYVDVAGPSPTGFYTAAVVHQEMHVDGLSFRALNSMRAEEVAIALAAAHANSRIIITDSRKACVHYLAGEISPLAACILRRTATDPTPKRIIWAPGHQGLRGNEAADAAARALTHRAPHPSSSGSETNQPLLRFREIITHYSDIHRLFPAPAKGLSKTEERTLRRLQTGTLLCPAILKHYDPNTDGRCPHCGETCDIFHMVWACTQNPHLPPSPTPSREAWETALLNCSSLESQRALVKRARDGALSCGVPD
;
A
#
# COMPACT_ATOMS: atom_id res chain seq x y z
N MET A 1 2.89 5.04 -11.67
CA MET A 1 4.11 5.39 -12.42
C MET A 1 5.11 4.26 -12.23
N ASP A 2 5.63 3.77 -13.35
CA ASP A 2 6.33 2.50 -13.51
C ASP A 2 7.52 2.29 -12.57
N THR A 3 7.40 1.35 -11.64
CA THR A 3 8.54 0.77 -10.93
C THR A 3 9.41 -0.10 -11.84
N ASP A 4 8.89 -0.53 -13.00
CA ASP A 4 9.58 -1.43 -13.94
C ASP A 4 10.47 -0.71 -14.97
N MET A 5 10.26 0.58 -15.25
CA MET A 5 10.93 1.27 -16.37
C MET A 5 12.46 1.40 -16.19
N HIS A 6 12.98 1.21 -14.98
CA HIS A 6 14.42 1.33 -14.69
C HIS A 6 15.00 0.13 -13.93
N GLU A 7 14.29 -0.98 -13.82
CA GLU A 7 14.75 -2.17 -13.07
C GLU A 7 16.09 -2.68 -13.61
N ASN A 8 16.19 -2.88 -14.93
CA ASN A 8 17.43 -3.32 -15.58
C ASN A 8 18.61 -2.37 -15.33
N ARG A 9 18.35 -1.06 -15.27
CA ARG A 9 19.40 -0.05 -14.99
C ARG A 9 19.84 -0.09 -13.53
N ARG A 10 18.91 -0.27 -12.59
CA ARG A 10 19.20 -0.44 -11.16
C ARG A 10 20.01 -1.70 -10.91
N GLN A 11 19.59 -2.82 -11.49
CA GLN A 11 20.29 -4.08 -11.38
C GLN A 11 21.70 -4.02 -11.99
N ALA A 12 21.86 -3.39 -13.16
CA ALA A 12 23.17 -3.18 -13.78
C ALA A 12 24.10 -2.33 -12.88
N ARG A 13 23.57 -1.29 -12.23
CA ARG A 13 24.32 -0.48 -11.26
C ARG A 13 24.73 -1.28 -10.03
N ALA A 14 23.82 -2.07 -9.45
CA ALA A 14 24.13 -2.94 -8.32
C ALA A 14 25.27 -3.91 -8.67
N ARG A 15 25.20 -4.58 -9.83
CA ARG A 15 26.27 -5.46 -10.33
C ARG A 15 27.59 -4.75 -10.59
N ALA A 16 27.57 -3.48 -11.01
CA ALA A 16 28.78 -2.69 -11.17
C ALA A 16 29.41 -2.33 -9.82
N LEU A 17 28.60 -1.95 -8.83
CA LEU A 17 29.06 -1.66 -7.47
C LEU A 17 29.63 -2.91 -6.79
N GLU A 18 28.96 -4.06 -6.92
CA GLU A 18 29.46 -5.34 -6.40
C GLU A 18 30.85 -5.66 -6.97
N ARG A 19 31.01 -5.57 -8.30
CA ARG A 19 32.32 -5.80 -8.95
C ARG A 19 33.42 -4.83 -8.50
N GLN A 20 33.06 -3.57 -8.22
CA GLN A 20 34.05 -2.54 -7.87
C GLN A 20 34.39 -2.49 -6.38
N HIS A 21 33.43 -2.85 -5.52
CA HIS A 21 33.44 -2.53 -4.09
C HIS A 21 33.07 -3.70 -3.17
N GLY A 22 32.54 -4.83 -3.68
CA GLY A 22 32.00 -5.94 -2.87
C GLY A 22 32.96 -6.44 -1.78
N SER A 23 34.23 -6.68 -2.13
CA SER A 23 35.24 -7.22 -1.19
C SER A 23 36.36 -6.23 -0.85
N ARG A 24 36.21 -4.95 -1.20
CA ARG A 24 37.31 -3.99 -1.08
C ARG A 24 37.45 -3.48 0.38
N PRO A 25 38.65 -3.52 0.98
CA PRO A 25 38.89 -2.91 2.29
C PRO A 25 38.55 -1.41 2.29
N GLY A 26 38.02 -0.91 3.41
CA GLY A 26 37.58 0.47 3.56
C GLY A 26 36.24 0.84 2.92
N VAL A 27 35.51 -0.13 2.35
CA VAL A 27 34.10 0.05 1.93
C VAL A 27 33.17 -0.37 3.06
N TYR A 28 32.27 0.52 3.43
CA TYR A 28 31.26 0.32 4.46
C TYR A 28 29.88 0.45 3.86
N TYR A 29 28.97 -0.44 4.24
CA TYR A 29 27.57 -0.42 3.86
C TYR A 29 26.74 -0.02 5.08
N VAL A 30 25.73 0.81 4.87
CA VAL A 30 24.87 1.30 5.94
C VAL A 30 23.42 1.16 5.56
N ASP A 31 22.61 0.86 6.57
CA ASP A 31 21.16 0.88 6.45
C ASP A 31 20.52 1.15 7.81
N VAL A 32 19.22 1.46 7.80
CA VAL A 32 18.40 1.69 8.98
C VAL A 32 17.11 0.88 8.97
N ALA A 33 16.64 0.51 10.15
CA ALA A 33 15.34 -0.10 10.35
C ALA A 33 14.51 0.68 11.38
N GLY A 34 13.19 0.59 11.25
CA GLY A 34 12.22 1.30 12.07
C GLY A 34 11.31 2.26 11.28
N PRO A 35 10.57 3.14 11.96
CA PRO A 35 10.54 3.29 13.40
C PRO A 35 9.89 2.08 14.09
N SER A 36 10.40 1.72 15.27
CA SER A 36 9.68 0.86 16.20
C SER A 36 8.38 1.55 16.66
N PRO A 37 7.41 0.81 17.25
CA PRO A 37 6.20 1.42 17.81
C PRO A 37 6.47 2.52 18.85
N THR A 38 7.64 2.50 19.49
CA THR A 38 8.10 3.49 20.48
C THR A 38 8.91 4.65 19.86
N GLY A 39 8.99 4.71 18.53
CA GLY A 39 9.63 5.78 17.76
C GLY A 39 11.15 5.67 17.62
N PHE A 40 11.74 4.49 17.88
CA PHE A 40 13.17 4.26 17.74
C PHE A 40 13.53 3.71 16.36
N TYR A 41 14.66 4.15 15.84
CA TYR A 41 15.33 3.60 14.68
C TYR A 41 16.59 2.85 15.11
N THR A 42 16.99 1.89 14.32
CA THR A 42 18.27 1.18 14.45
C THR A 42 19.08 1.38 13.19
N ALA A 43 20.30 1.90 13.31
CA ALA A 43 21.27 1.95 12.23
C ALA A 43 22.25 0.79 12.37
N ALA A 44 22.67 0.22 11.24
CA ALA A 44 23.73 -0.78 11.19
C ALA A 44 24.79 -0.36 10.18
N VAL A 45 26.03 -0.74 10.50
CA VAL A 45 27.20 -0.56 9.67
C VAL A 45 27.82 -1.93 9.42
N VAL A 46 28.02 -2.25 8.15
CA VAL A 46 28.60 -3.50 7.68
C VAL A 46 29.90 -3.24 6.94
N HIS A 47 30.93 -4.01 7.26
CA HIS A 47 32.21 -4.03 6.57
C HIS A 47 32.61 -5.47 6.28
N GLN A 48 33.01 -5.76 5.04
CA GLN A 48 33.36 -7.13 4.60
C GLN A 48 32.26 -8.15 4.97
N GLU A 49 31.00 -7.79 4.74
CA GLU A 49 29.81 -8.61 5.05
C GLU A 49 29.58 -8.90 6.54
N MET A 50 30.41 -8.34 7.43
CA MET A 50 30.25 -8.45 8.87
C MET A 50 29.66 -7.17 9.45
N HIS A 51 28.68 -7.32 10.34
CA HIS A 51 28.18 -6.20 11.14
C HIS A 51 29.27 -5.73 12.11
N VAL A 52 29.71 -4.48 11.95
CA VAL A 52 30.84 -3.91 12.70
C VAL A 52 30.43 -2.84 13.70
N ASP A 53 29.30 -2.16 13.48
CA ASP A 53 28.78 -1.16 14.41
C ASP A 53 27.27 -0.97 14.21
N GLY A 54 26.59 -0.50 15.25
CA GLY A 54 25.17 -0.22 15.20
C GLY A 54 24.69 0.63 16.37
N LEU A 55 23.61 1.39 16.15
CA LEU A 55 23.08 2.35 17.11
C LEU A 55 21.55 2.33 17.12
N SER A 56 20.96 2.36 18.31
CA SER A 56 19.52 2.62 18.50
C SER A 56 19.30 4.07 18.94
N PHE A 57 18.43 4.80 18.27
CA PHE A 57 18.20 6.23 18.54
C PHE A 57 16.80 6.67 18.09
N ARG A 58 16.37 7.86 18.49
CA ARG A 58 15.13 8.47 17.98
C ARG A 58 15.44 9.44 16.85
N ALA A 59 14.62 9.42 15.82
CA ALA A 59 14.67 10.36 14.71
C ALA A 59 13.26 10.80 14.32
N LEU A 60 13.14 12.00 13.75
CA LEU A 60 11.84 12.53 13.31
C LEU A 60 11.28 11.79 12.08
N ASN A 61 12.17 11.24 11.24
CA ASN A 61 11.81 10.50 10.04
C ASN A 61 12.99 9.59 9.63
N SER A 62 12.72 8.65 8.71
CA SER A 62 13.73 7.73 8.19
C SER A 62 14.91 8.45 7.55
N MET A 63 14.68 9.53 6.79
CA MET A 63 15.76 10.32 6.18
C MET A 63 16.80 10.79 7.19
N ARG A 64 16.40 11.30 8.36
CA ARG A 64 17.36 11.69 9.41
C ARG A 64 18.04 10.50 10.06
N ALA A 65 17.38 9.34 10.10
CA ALA A 65 18.00 8.12 10.58
C ALA A 65 19.11 7.63 9.62
N GLU A 66 18.87 7.69 8.32
CA GLU A 66 19.84 7.35 7.28
C GLU A 66 21.10 8.20 7.37
N GLU A 67 20.94 9.50 7.67
CA GLU A 67 22.08 10.39 7.87
C GLU A 67 22.94 9.95 9.06
N VAL A 68 22.32 9.50 10.14
CA VAL A 68 23.02 8.99 11.32
C VAL A 68 23.80 7.72 10.99
N ALA A 69 23.24 6.83 10.16
CA ALA A 69 23.94 5.63 9.72
C ALA A 69 25.20 5.96 8.89
N ILE A 70 25.11 6.94 7.99
CA ILE A 70 26.27 7.44 7.23
C ILE A 70 27.32 8.04 8.18
N ALA A 71 26.90 8.85 9.16
CA ALA A 71 27.81 9.43 10.14
C ALA A 71 28.52 8.35 10.98
N LEU A 72 27.80 7.30 11.37
CA LEU A 72 28.35 6.16 12.11
C LEU A 72 29.40 5.43 11.28
N ALA A 73 29.15 5.16 10.00
CA ALA A 73 30.16 4.58 9.12
C ALA A 73 31.37 5.50 8.90
N ALA A 74 31.17 6.82 8.86
CA ALA A 74 32.25 7.79 8.71
C ALA A 74 33.16 7.88 9.96
N ALA A 75 32.66 7.49 11.13
CA ALA A 75 33.39 7.48 12.38
C ALA A 75 34.52 6.44 12.43
N HIS A 76 34.45 5.39 11.60
CA HIS A 76 35.51 4.38 11.54
C HIS A 76 36.75 4.92 10.81
N ALA A 77 37.93 4.78 11.44
CA ALA A 77 39.20 5.24 10.87
C ALA A 77 39.50 4.63 9.48
N ASN A 78 39.16 3.35 9.28
CA ASN A 78 39.38 2.65 8.02
C ASN A 78 38.31 2.93 6.96
N SER A 79 37.24 3.66 7.30
CA SER A 79 36.20 4.04 6.34
C SER A 79 36.79 4.93 5.26
N ARG A 80 36.50 4.64 4.00
CA ARG A 80 36.91 5.46 2.84
C ARG A 80 35.75 5.65 1.89
N ILE A 81 34.94 4.62 1.72
CA ILE A 81 33.76 4.61 0.86
C ILE A 81 32.59 4.14 1.71
N ILE A 82 31.50 4.90 1.70
CA ILE A 82 30.25 4.58 2.39
C ILE A 82 29.18 4.40 1.33
N ILE A 83 28.52 3.25 1.34
CA ILE A 83 27.46 2.88 0.41
C ILE A 83 26.14 2.84 1.17
N THR A 84 25.13 3.54 0.64
CA THR A 84 23.77 3.64 1.20
C THR A 84 22.77 3.61 0.05
N ASP A 85 21.56 3.10 0.30
CA ASP A 85 20.47 3.19 -0.66
C ASP A 85 19.55 4.41 -0.48
N SER A 86 19.81 5.22 0.55
CA SER A 86 19.11 6.48 0.80
C SER A 86 19.62 7.62 -0.08
N ARG A 87 19.00 7.79 -1.24
CA ARG A 87 19.29 8.91 -2.16
C ARG A 87 19.13 10.27 -1.49
N LYS A 88 18.13 10.42 -0.60
CA LYS A 88 17.86 11.68 0.11
C LYS A 88 19.00 12.03 1.05
N ALA A 89 19.52 11.06 1.82
CA ALA A 89 20.64 11.29 2.71
C ALA A 89 21.89 11.72 1.92
N CYS A 90 22.17 11.10 0.76
CA CYS A 90 23.26 11.56 -0.11
C CYS A 90 23.13 13.03 -0.52
N VAL A 91 21.91 13.47 -0.89
CA VAL A 91 21.66 14.87 -1.29
C VAL A 91 21.87 15.82 -0.10
N HIS A 92 21.42 15.46 1.10
CA HIS A 92 21.61 16.27 2.30
C HIS A 92 23.07 16.41 2.71
N TYR A 93 23.85 15.32 2.62
CA TYR A 93 25.29 15.36 2.85
C TYR A 93 26.00 16.27 1.84
N LEU A 94 25.59 16.24 0.56
CA LEU A 94 26.13 17.15 -0.45
C LEU A 94 25.79 18.62 -0.16
N ALA A 95 24.61 18.89 0.39
CA ALA A 95 24.17 20.24 0.77
C ALA A 95 24.74 20.71 2.12
N GLY A 96 25.30 19.81 2.93
CA GLY A 96 25.72 20.11 4.31
C GLY A 96 24.55 20.21 5.31
N GLU A 97 23.35 19.80 4.92
CA GLU A 97 22.11 19.91 5.71
C GLU A 97 21.79 18.60 6.46
N ILE A 98 22.73 18.14 7.29
CA ILE A 98 22.58 16.87 8.02
C ILE A 98 21.90 17.06 9.39
N SER A 99 21.30 15.99 9.91
CA SER A 99 20.67 16.01 11.23
C SER A 99 21.64 16.35 12.37
N PRO A 100 21.15 16.96 13.46
CA PRO A 100 21.99 17.32 14.61
C PRO A 100 22.75 16.13 15.21
N LEU A 101 22.16 14.93 15.20
CA LEU A 101 22.80 13.72 15.72
C LEU A 101 23.94 13.25 14.79
N ALA A 102 23.72 13.24 13.47
CA ALA A 102 24.77 12.94 12.49
C ALA A 102 25.95 13.92 12.62
N ALA A 103 25.65 15.22 12.74
CA ALA A 103 26.68 16.26 12.94
C ALA A 103 27.45 16.06 14.25
N CYS A 104 26.78 15.66 15.33
CA CYS A 104 27.40 15.37 16.62
C CYS A 104 28.39 14.20 16.52
N ILE A 105 27.99 13.10 15.87
CA ILE A 105 28.86 11.93 15.64
C ILE A 105 30.10 12.35 14.87
N LEU A 106 29.93 13.01 13.71
CA LEU A 106 31.04 13.44 12.86
C LEU A 106 32.02 14.36 13.58
N ARG A 107 31.54 15.33 14.38
CA ARG A 107 32.40 16.25 15.14
C ARG A 107 33.21 15.54 16.21
N ARG A 108 32.65 14.52 16.86
CA ARG A 108 33.35 13.75 17.89
C ARG A 108 34.40 12.81 17.30
N THR A 109 34.22 12.40 16.05
CA THR A 109 35.06 11.40 15.38
C THR A 109 36.01 12.00 14.34
N ALA A 110 36.05 13.34 14.24
CA ALA A 110 36.87 14.10 13.29
C ALA A 110 38.38 14.07 13.62
N THR A 111 38.89 12.95 14.12
CA THR A 111 40.32 12.74 14.40
C THR A 111 41.11 12.37 13.14
N ASP A 112 40.45 11.84 12.12
CA ASP A 112 41.05 11.48 10.83
C ASP A 112 40.58 12.44 9.72
N PRO A 113 41.47 13.28 9.16
CA PRO A 113 41.12 14.24 8.10
C PRO A 113 40.94 13.59 6.73
N THR A 114 40.99 12.26 6.60
CA THR A 114 40.89 11.62 5.30
C THR A 114 39.49 11.79 4.68
N PRO A 115 39.41 12.22 3.41
CA PRO A 115 38.13 12.42 2.74
C PRO A 115 37.40 11.09 2.57
N LYS A 116 36.13 11.07 2.96
CA LYS A 116 35.23 9.92 2.83
C LYS A 116 34.30 10.14 1.63
N ARG A 117 34.06 9.10 0.83
CA ARG A 117 33.19 9.16 -0.35
C ARG A 117 31.87 8.44 -0.08
N ILE A 118 30.75 9.15 -0.24
CA ILE A 118 29.41 8.56 -0.13
C ILE A 118 28.93 8.17 -1.54
N ILE A 119 28.46 6.93 -1.71
CA ILE A 119 27.96 6.41 -2.97
C ILE A 119 26.54 5.88 -2.78
N TRP A 120 25.61 6.38 -3.59
CA TRP A 120 24.26 5.85 -3.63
C TRP A 120 24.20 4.52 -4.41
N ALA A 121 23.60 3.50 -3.80
CA ALA A 121 23.24 2.22 -4.39
C ALA A 121 21.71 2.09 -4.51
N PRO A 122 21.18 1.34 -5.48
CA PRO A 122 19.76 1.03 -5.49
C PRO A 122 19.46 -0.08 -4.47
N GLY A 123 18.48 0.16 -3.58
CA GLY A 123 18.05 -0.82 -2.57
C GLY A 123 17.32 -2.02 -3.15
N HIS A 124 17.42 -3.17 -2.47
CA HIS A 124 16.80 -4.46 -2.84
C HIS A 124 17.13 -4.93 -4.27
N GLN A 125 18.41 -4.88 -4.66
CA GLN A 125 18.87 -5.26 -6.01
C GLN A 125 20.00 -6.32 -6.00
N GLY A 126 20.20 -7.06 -4.89
CA GLY A 126 21.22 -8.11 -4.82
C GLY A 126 22.63 -7.63 -4.49
N LEU A 127 22.81 -6.41 -3.96
CA LEU A 127 24.11 -5.91 -3.52
C LEU A 127 24.40 -6.44 -2.10
N ARG A 128 25.32 -7.40 -1.98
CA ARG A 128 25.48 -8.23 -0.77
C ARG A 128 25.68 -7.41 0.50
N GLY A 129 26.56 -6.41 0.43
CA GLY A 129 26.83 -5.53 1.56
C GLY A 129 25.62 -4.68 1.98
N ASN A 130 24.79 -4.24 1.03
CA ASN A 130 23.57 -3.48 1.32
C ASN A 130 22.51 -4.38 1.98
N GLU A 131 22.33 -5.59 1.47
CA GLU A 131 21.39 -6.57 2.05
C GLU A 131 21.84 -7.03 3.44
N ALA A 132 23.15 -7.18 3.65
CA ALA A 132 23.71 -7.46 4.97
C ALA A 132 23.47 -6.29 5.95
N ALA A 133 23.58 -5.04 5.50
CA ALA A 133 23.29 -3.87 6.31
C ALA A 133 21.80 -3.77 6.69
N ASP A 134 20.89 -4.00 5.74
CA ASP A 134 19.43 -4.08 5.97
C ASP A 134 19.09 -5.17 7.00
N ALA A 135 19.62 -6.37 6.79
CA ALA A 135 19.41 -7.49 7.71
C ALA A 135 19.95 -7.18 9.11
N ALA A 136 21.14 -6.58 9.21
CA ALA A 136 21.74 -6.19 10.49
C ALA A 136 20.91 -5.10 11.19
N ALA A 137 20.45 -4.09 10.46
CA ALA A 137 19.63 -3.01 11.00
C ALA A 137 18.32 -3.55 11.58
N ARG A 138 17.64 -4.45 10.86
CA ARG A 138 16.40 -5.10 11.34
C ARG A 138 16.66 -6.01 12.55
N ALA A 139 17.75 -6.76 12.55
CA ALA A 139 18.13 -7.61 13.68
C ALA A 139 18.34 -6.80 14.98
N LEU A 140 18.83 -5.56 14.87
CA LEU A 140 18.95 -4.65 16.00
C LEU A 140 17.59 -4.16 16.53
N THR A 141 16.56 -4.06 15.69
CA THR A 141 15.22 -3.63 16.11
C THR A 141 14.55 -4.64 17.05
N HIS A 142 14.86 -5.94 16.90
CA HIS A 142 14.20 -7.04 17.63
C HIS A 142 14.91 -7.50 18.91
N ARG A 143 15.93 -6.77 19.40
CA ARG A 143 16.76 -7.20 20.54
C ARG A 143 16.07 -7.22 21.91
N ALA A 144 14.82 -6.77 22.03
CA ALA A 144 14.03 -6.94 23.25
C ALA A 144 12.59 -7.37 22.88
N PRO A 145 12.15 -8.60 23.25
CA PRO A 145 10.74 -8.96 23.14
C PRO A 145 9.97 -8.15 24.17
N HIS A 146 9.10 -7.25 23.71
CA HIS A 146 8.13 -6.62 24.59
C HIS A 146 6.98 -7.63 24.81
N PRO A 147 6.65 -8.00 26.07
CA PRO A 147 5.67 -9.05 26.38
C PRO A 147 4.21 -8.71 26.02
N SER A 148 3.96 -7.66 25.22
CA SER A 148 2.62 -7.22 24.83
C SER A 148 2.42 -7.09 23.32
N SER A 149 3.35 -7.60 22.49
CA SER A 149 3.15 -7.65 21.04
C SER A 149 2.36 -8.89 20.61
N SER A 150 1.11 -9.01 21.08
CA SER A 150 0.14 -9.87 20.41
C SER A 150 -0.22 -9.24 19.06
N GLY A 151 0.37 -9.75 17.98
CA GLY A 151 -0.24 -9.74 16.64
C GLY A 151 -0.60 -8.39 16.01
N SER A 152 -0.01 -7.26 16.41
CA SER A 152 -0.16 -6.05 15.59
C SER A 152 0.78 -6.18 14.41
N GLU A 153 0.22 -6.57 13.26
CA GLU A 153 0.83 -6.31 11.97
C GLU A 153 1.45 -4.92 12.02
N THR A 154 2.75 -4.86 11.78
CA THR A 154 3.54 -3.64 11.79
C THR A 154 2.82 -2.59 10.96
N ASN A 155 2.32 -1.53 11.58
CA ASN A 155 1.86 -0.31 10.91
C ASN A 155 3.05 0.31 10.19
N GLN A 156 3.40 -0.24 9.02
CA GLN A 156 4.32 0.40 8.11
C GLN A 156 3.68 1.72 7.71
N PRO A 157 4.35 2.86 7.91
CA PRO A 157 3.78 4.14 7.49
C PRO A 157 3.53 4.08 5.98
N LEU A 158 2.29 4.37 5.56
CA LEU A 158 1.93 4.47 4.15
C LEU A 158 2.55 5.76 3.61
N LEU A 159 3.70 5.65 2.95
CA LEU A 159 4.49 6.82 2.53
C LEU A 159 4.15 7.29 1.12
N ARG A 160 3.58 6.43 0.26
CA ARG A 160 3.18 6.82 -1.10
C ARG A 160 1.73 7.23 -1.14
N PHE A 161 1.43 8.29 -1.90
CA PHE A 161 0.07 8.77 -2.14
C PHE A 161 -0.88 7.64 -2.57
N ARG A 162 -0.44 6.74 -3.47
CA ARG A 162 -1.25 5.60 -3.91
C ARG A 162 -1.55 4.62 -2.77
N GLU A 163 -0.59 4.35 -1.88
CA GLU A 163 -0.76 3.44 -0.75
C GLU A 163 -1.76 4.01 0.25
N ILE A 164 -1.66 5.31 0.53
CA ILE A 164 -2.60 6.06 1.36
C ILE A 164 -4.02 5.96 0.79
N ILE A 165 -4.19 6.28 -0.49
CA ILE A 165 -5.52 6.23 -1.14
C ILE A 165 -6.06 4.80 -1.19
N THR A 166 -5.23 3.81 -1.50
CA THR A 166 -5.67 2.40 -1.57
C THR A 166 -6.10 1.92 -0.18
N HIS A 167 -5.32 2.21 0.85
CA HIS A 167 -5.63 1.85 2.24
C HIS A 167 -6.95 2.45 2.72
N TYR A 168 -7.12 3.77 2.57
CA TYR A 168 -8.39 4.41 2.96
C TYR A 168 -9.55 3.93 2.08
N SER A 169 -9.33 3.75 0.77
CA SER A 169 -10.34 3.20 -0.12
C SER A 169 -10.77 1.79 0.30
N ASP A 170 -9.84 0.94 0.74
CA ASP A 170 -10.13 -0.43 1.16
C ASP A 170 -10.82 -0.47 2.53
N ILE A 171 -10.44 0.41 3.47
CA ILE A 171 -11.13 0.57 4.76
C ILE A 171 -12.57 1.02 4.56
N HIS A 172 -12.81 1.96 3.65
CA HIS A 172 -14.15 2.48 3.36
C HIS A 172 -14.93 1.60 2.38
N ARG A 173 -14.34 0.50 1.88
CA ARG A 173 -14.99 -0.38 0.91
C ARG A 173 -16.01 -1.28 1.59
N LEU A 174 -17.27 -0.85 1.59
CA LEU A 174 -18.38 -1.68 2.07
C LEU A 174 -18.73 -2.81 1.10
N PHE A 175 -18.82 -2.49 -0.20
CA PHE A 175 -19.24 -3.45 -1.22
C PHE A 175 -18.06 -4.09 -1.96
N PRO A 176 -18.16 -5.37 -2.34
CA PRO A 176 -17.11 -6.04 -3.11
C PRO A 176 -16.84 -5.33 -4.44
N ALA A 177 -15.57 -5.34 -4.85
CA ALA A 177 -15.19 -4.83 -6.16
C ALA A 177 -15.70 -5.75 -7.28
N PRO A 178 -15.96 -5.23 -8.49
CA PRO A 178 -16.29 -6.05 -9.63
C PRO A 178 -15.22 -7.11 -9.88
N ALA A 179 -15.64 -8.36 -9.99
CA ALA A 179 -14.78 -9.48 -10.29
C ALA A 179 -14.16 -9.32 -11.70
N LYS A 180 -12.95 -9.84 -11.87
CA LYS A 180 -12.32 -9.89 -13.19
C LYS A 180 -13.18 -10.78 -14.11
N GLY A 181 -13.63 -10.22 -15.24
CA GLY A 181 -14.47 -10.92 -16.22
C GLY A 181 -15.89 -10.39 -16.38
N LEU A 182 -16.32 -9.40 -15.57
CA LEU A 182 -17.50 -8.60 -15.92
C LEU A 182 -17.19 -7.69 -17.11
N SER A 183 -18.15 -7.57 -18.01
CA SER A 183 -18.13 -6.52 -19.04
C SER A 183 -18.36 -5.15 -18.42
N LYS A 184 -17.96 -4.08 -19.12
CA LYS A 184 -18.13 -2.70 -18.63
C LYS A 184 -19.58 -2.32 -18.34
N THR A 185 -20.54 -2.90 -19.06
CA THR A 185 -21.96 -2.66 -18.83
C THR A 185 -22.43 -3.36 -17.55
N GLU A 186 -21.94 -4.57 -17.28
CA GLU A 186 -22.27 -5.32 -16.06
C GLU A 186 -21.63 -4.66 -14.83
N GLU A 187 -20.36 -4.22 -14.93
CA GLU A 187 -19.69 -3.45 -13.87
C GLU A 187 -20.49 -2.20 -13.49
N ARG A 188 -20.97 -1.45 -14.49
CA ARG A 188 -21.79 -0.25 -14.27
C ARG A 188 -23.12 -0.59 -13.58
N THR A 189 -23.78 -1.66 -14.01
CA THR A 189 -25.05 -2.11 -13.42
C THR A 189 -24.84 -2.51 -11.96
N LEU A 190 -23.81 -3.30 -11.68
CA LEU A 190 -23.44 -3.71 -10.32
C LEU A 190 -23.16 -2.52 -9.42
N ARG A 191 -22.40 -1.52 -9.90
CA ARG A 191 -22.14 -0.30 -9.13
C ARG A 191 -23.41 0.46 -8.83
N ARG A 192 -24.29 0.66 -9.81
CA ARG A 192 -25.59 1.33 -9.62
C ARG A 192 -26.46 0.60 -8.59
N LEU A 193 -26.45 -0.73 -8.56
CA LEU A 193 -27.14 -1.51 -7.53
C LEU A 193 -26.55 -1.26 -6.14
N GLN A 194 -25.23 -1.37 -6.00
CA GLN A 194 -24.51 -1.18 -4.74
C GLN A 194 -24.70 0.24 -4.18
N THR A 195 -24.72 1.26 -5.04
CA THR A 195 -24.90 2.66 -4.62
C THR A 195 -26.36 3.10 -4.56
N GLY A 196 -27.33 2.23 -4.87
CA GLY A 196 -28.75 2.59 -4.88
C GLY A 196 -29.11 3.62 -5.95
N THR A 197 -28.39 3.67 -7.06
CA THR A 197 -28.59 4.62 -8.18
C THR A 197 -29.02 3.94 -9.47
N LEU A 198 -29.52 2.70 -9.41
CA LEU A 198 -30.17 2.06 -10.55
C LEU A 198 -31.52 2.74 -10.77
N LEU A 199 -31.87 3.00 -12.03
CA LEU A 199 -33.20 3.54 -12.34
C LEU A 199 -34.27 2.52 -11.96
N CYS A 200 -35.37 3.01 -11.40
CA CYS A 200 -36.56 2.23 -11.07
C CYS A 200 -37.80 3.10 -11.30
N PRO A 201 -39.00 2.51 -11.42
CA PRO A 201 -40.23 3.29 -11.65
C PRO A 201 -40.45 4.36 -10.59
N ALA A 202 -40.14 4.08 -9.32
CA ALA A 202 -40.28 5.07 -8.24
C ALA A 202 -39.40 6.32 -8.44
N ILE A 203 -38.28 6.21 -9.17
CA ILE A 203 -37.44 7.33 -9.60
C ILE A 203 -37.96 7.93 -10.91
N LEU A 204 -38.33 7.09 -11.89
CA LEU A 204 -38.78 7.53 -13.22
C LEU A 204 -40.04 8.41 -13.20
N LYS A 205 -40.95 8.20 -12.23
CA LYS A 205 -42.14 9.06 -12.05
C LYS A 205 -41.83 10.56 -11.92
N HIS A 206 -40.59 10.90 -11.54
CA HIS A 206 -40.13 12.28 -11.43
C HIS A 206 -39.65 12.88 -12.75
N TYR A 207 -39.41 12.05 -13.77
CA TYR A 207 -38.85 12.45 -15.07
C TYR A 207 -39.81 12.19 -16.24
N ASP A 208 -40.67 11.17 -16.14
CA ASP A 208 -41.65 10.81 -17.16
C ASP A 208 -43.08 10.86 -16.59
N PRO A 209 -43.95 11.76 -17.11
CA PRO A 209 -45.35 11.86 -16.69
C PRO A 209 -46.18 10.60 -16.93
N ASN A 210 -45.74 9.68 -17.80
CA ASN A 210 -46.46 8.44 -18.10
C ASN A 210 -46.17 7.32 -17.10
N THR A 211 -45.22 7.52 -16.19
CA THR A 211 -44.84 6.53 -15.18
C THR A 211 -45.42 6.93 -13.82
N ASP A 212 -46.22 6.06 -13.20
CA ASP A 212 -46.83 6.31 -11.87
C ASP A 212 -45.93 5.89 -10.69
N GLY A 213 -44.81 5.24 -11.00
CA GLY A 213 -43.81 4.75 -10.06
C GLY A 213 -44.19 3.49 -9.29
N ARG A 214 -45.25 2.80 -9.73
CA ARG A 214 -45.69 1.53 -9.18
C ARG A 214 -45.12 0.37 -9.97
N CYS A 215 -45.13 -0.80 -9.35
CA CYS A 215 -44.73 -2.05 -9.97
C CYS A 215 -45.86 -2.53 -10.88
N PRO A 216 -45.60 -2.86 -12.17
CA PRO A 216 -46.66 -3.31 -13.08
C PRO A 216 -47.20 -4.70 -12.73
N HIS A 217 -46.52 -5.44 -11.86
CA HIS A 217 -46.91 -6.80 -11.47
C HIS A 217 -47.83 -6.82 -10.24
N CYS A 218 -47.54 -6.02 -9.21
CA CYS A 218 -48.29 -6.02 -7.94
C CYS A 218 -48.88 -4.66 -7.52
N GLY A 219 -48.55 -3.56 -8.19
CA GLY A 219 -49.07 -2.23 -7.89
C GLY A 219 -48.43 -1.49 -6.70
N GLU A 220 -47.49 -2.11 -5.99
CA GLU A 220 -46.73 -1.46 -4.91
C GLU A 220 -45.70 -0.45 -5.44
N THR A 221 -45.18 0.43 -4.58
CA THR A 221 -44.11 1.36 -4.95
C THR A 221 -42.86 0.58 -5.40
N CYS A 222 -42.41 0.80 -6.64
CA CYS A 222 -41.32 0.04 -7.23
C CYS A 222 -39.97 0.74 -7.02
N ASP A 223 -39.43 0.65 -5.80
CA ASP A 223 -38.03 1.02 -5.53
C ASP A 223 -37.05 -0.07 -6.03
N ILE A 224 -35.74 0.19 -5.99
CA ILE A 224 -34.74 -0.79 -6.49
C ILE A 224 -34.85 -2.13 -5.75
N PHE A 225 -35.10 -2.09 -4.44
CA PHE A 225 -35.27 -3.29 -3.62
C PHE A 225 -36.49 -4.09 -4.06
N HIS A 226 -37.63 -3.44 -4.27
CA HIS A 226 -38.85 -4.09 -4.73
C HIS A 226 -38.67 -4.67 -6.14
N MET A 227 -38.15 -3.87 -7.07
CA MET A 227 -37.94 -4.23 -8.46
C MET A 227 -37.02 -5.45 -8.62
N VAL A 228 -35.92 -5.49 -7.86
CA VAL A 228 -34.87 -6.50 -8.03
C VAL A 228 -35.03 -7.68 -7.07
N TRP A 229 -35.55 -7.48 -5.86
CA TRP A 229 -35.50 -8.48 -4.79
C TRP A 229 -36.87 -8.85 -4.21
N ALA A 230 -37.70 -7.86 -3.90
CA ALA A 230 -38.87 -8.07 -3.04
C ALA A 230 -40.15 -8.52 -3.76
N CYS A 231 -40.31 -8.18 -5.04
CA CYS A 231 -41.54 -8.50 -5.76
C CYS A 231 -41.68 -10.01 -5.96
N THR A 232 -42.70 -10.62 -5.34
CA THR A 232 -43.04 -12.04 -5.49
C THR A 232 -43.95 -12.32 -6.69
N GLN A 233 -44.55 -11.28 -7.25
CA GLN A 233 -45.49 -11.38 -8.38
C GLN A 233 -44.81 -11.14 -9.74
N ASN A 234 -43.51 -10.85 -9.78
CA ASN A 234 -42.77 -10.69 -11.02
C ASN A 234 -42.44 -12.07 -11.64
N PRO A 235 -43.02 -12.44 -12.80
CA PRO A 235 -42.82 -13.76 -13.40
C PRO A 235 -41.42 -13.94 -14.00
N HIS A 236 -40.67 -12.85 -14.22
CA HIS A 236 -39.34 -12.89 -14.82
C HIS A 236 -38.23 -13.09 -13.78
N LEU A 237 -38.53 -13.01 -12.49
CA LEU A 237 -37.56 -13.17 -11.42
C LEU A 237 -37.92 -14.37 -10.55
N PRO A 238 -36.94 -15.23 -10.18
CA PRO A 238 -37.21 -16.27 -9.19
C PRO A 238 -37.57 -15.61 -7.85
N PRO A 239 -38.69 -15.99 -7.20
CA PRO A 239 -39.14 -15.34 -5.97
C PRO A 239 -38.14 -15.60 -4.84
N SER A 240 -37.89 -14.57 -4.04
CA SER A 240 -37.16 -14.74 -2.78
C SER A 240 -38.13 -15.28 -1.72
N PRO A 241 -37.81 -16.36 -0.99
CA PRO A 241 -38.74 -16.97 -0.04
C PRO A 241 -39.07 -16.07 1.16
N THR A 242 -38.14 -15.19 1.54
CA THR A 242 -38.32 -14.18 2.60
C THR A 242 -37.65 -12.86 2.18
N PRO A 243 -38.35 -12.02 1.38
CA PRO A 243 -37.77 -10.77 0.91
C PRO A 243 -37.70 -9.75 2.04
N SER A 244 -36.52 -9.59 2.64
CA SER A 244 -36.23 -8.54 3.62
C SER A 244 -35.12 -7.62 3.12
N ARG A 245 -35.09 -6.38 3.64
CA ARG A 245 -34.06 -5.41 3.28
C ARG A 245 -32.68 -5.84 3.77
N GLU A 246 -32.62 -6.49 4.93
CA GLU A 246 -31.40 -7.08 5.48
C GLU A 246 -30.86 -8.20 4.60
N ALA A 247 -31.74 -9.06 4.06
CA ALA A 247 -31.36 -10.13 3.14
C ALA A 247 -30.81 -9.57 1.82
N TRP A 248 -31.41 -8.49 1.32
CA TRP A 248 -30.92 -7.75 0.15
C TRP A 248 -29.54 -7.13 0.38
N GLU A 249 -29.34 -6.45 1.49
CA GLU A 249 -28.05 -5.85 1.85
C GLU A 249 -26.97 -6.92 2.03
N THR A 250 -27.33 -8.03 2.69
CA THR A 250 -26.44 -9.19 2.84
C THR A 250 -26.03 -9.77 1.49
N ALA A 251 -26.98 -9.87 0.55
CA ALA A 251 -26.70 -10.32 -0.80
C ALA A 251 -25.74 -9.37 -1.53
N LEU A 252 -25.90 -8.05 -1.41
CA LEU A 252 -25.00 -7.06 -1.99
C LEU A 252 -23.58 -7.10 -1.40
N LEU A 253 -23.47 -7.28 -0.08
CA LEU A 253 -22.19 -7.31 0.64
C LEU A 253 -21.40 -8.60 0.37
N ASN A 254 -22.09 -9.74 0.26
CA ASN A 254 -21.45 -11.04 0.09
C ASN A 254 -21.19 -11.43 -1.38
N CYS A 255 -21.58 -10.58 -2.34
CA CYS A 255 -21.46 -10.81 -3.77
C CYS A 255 -20.02 -10.60 -4.30
N SER A 256 -19.08 -11.45 -3.89
CA SER A 256 -17.64 -11.30 -4.21
C SER A 256 -17.18 -12.13 -5.41
N SER A 257 -17.91 -13.18 -5.79
CA SER A 257 -17.56 -14.06 -6.91
C SER A 257 -18.11 -13.56 -8.25
N LEU A 258 -17.45 -13.91 -9.37
CA LEU A 258 -17.92 -13.55 -10.71
C LEU A 258 -19.34 -14.07 -10.99
N GLU A 259 -19.62 -15.30 -10.58
CA GLU A 259 -20.93 -15.94 -10.79
C GLU A 259 -22.04 -15.23 -10.00
N SER A 260 -21.81 -14.94 -8.72
CA SER A 260 -22.78 -14.21 -7.89
C SER A 260 -23.05 -12.81 -8.43
N GLN A 261 -22.00 -12.09 -8.88
CA GLN A 261 -22.14 -10.75 -9.45
C GLN A 261 -22.91 -10.76 -10.77
N ARG A 262 -22.64 -11.74 -11.65
CA ARG A 262 -23.40 -11.89 -12.90
C ARG A 262 -24.85 -12.26 -12.63
N ALA A 263 -25.12 -13.14 -11.67
CA ALA A 263 -26.49 -13.50 -11.30
C ALA A 263 -27.27 -12.27 -10.79
N LEU A 264 -26.64 -11.45 -9.95
CA LEU A 264 -27.24 -10.24 -9.42
C LEU A 264 -27.48 -9.17 -10.49
N VAL A 265 -26.50 -8.95 -11.37
CA VAL A 265 -26.63 -8.03 -12.51
C VAL A 265 -27.72 -8.48 -13.46
N LYS A 266 -27.75 -9.78 -13.79
CA LYS A 266 -28.80 -10.35 -14.65
C LYS A 266 -30.18 -10.13 -14.02
N ARG A 267 -30.33 -10.48 -12.74
CA ARG A 267 -31.58 -10.28 -11.99
C ARG A 267 -32.04 -8.82 -12.03
N ALA A 268 -31.12 -7.88 -11.88
CA ALA A 268 -31.44 -6.45 -11.92
C ALA A 268 -31.87 -5.97 -13.30
N ARG A 269 -31.23 -6.45 -14.37
CA ARG A 269 -31.62 -6.15 -15.75
C ARG A 269 -32.99 -6.73 -16.09
N ASP A 270 -33.20 -8.00 -15.74
CA ASP A 270 -34.48 -8.68 -15.97
C ASP A 270 -35.62 -7.96 -15.24
N GLY A 271 -35.38 -7.52 -13.99
CA GLY A 271 -36.36 -6.75 -13.21
C GLY A 271 -36.59 -5.34 -13.74
N ALA A 272 -35.54 -4.66 -14.21
CA ALA A 272 -35.67 -3.34 -14.84
C ALA A 272 -36.51 -3.42 -16.13
N LEU A 273 -36.18 -4.38 -17.01
CA LEU A 273 -36.89 -4.62 -18.26
C LEU A 273 -38.36 -5.00 -18.03
N SER A 274 -38.63 -5.90 -17.08
CA SER A 274 -40.02 -6.30 -16.77
C SER A 274 -40.85 -5.15 -16.21
N CYS A 275 -40.20 -4.20 -15.53
CA CYS A 275 -40.83 -3.00 -14.97
C CYS A 275 -40.84 -1.81 -15.95
N GLY A 276 -40.45 -1.99 -17.21
CA GLY A 276 -40.47 -0.94 -18.24
C GLY A 276 -39.38 0.14 -18.07
N VAL A 277 -38.31 -0.14 -17.33
CA VAL A 277 -37.18 0.77 -17.15
C VAL A 277 -36.23 0.62 -18.35
N PRO A 278 -35.79 1.72 -18.99
CA PRO A 278 -34.83 1.67 -20.08
C PRO A 278 -33.42 1.26 -19.59
N ASP A 279 -32.67 0.55 -20.45
CA ASP A 279 -31.29 0.08 -20.20
C ASP A 279 -30.23 1.20 -20.04
#